data_AF-A0AAQ1C9Y6-F1
#
_entry.id   AF-A0AAQ1C9Y6-F1
#
_cell.length_a   1.000
_cell.length_b   1.000
_cell.length_c   1.000
_cell.angle_alpha   90.00
_cell.angle_beta   90.00
_cell.angle_gamma   90.00
#
_symmetry.space_group_name_H-M   'P 1'
#
loop_
_entity.id
_entity.type
_entity.pdbx_description
1 polymer ?
#
loop_
_entity_poly.entity_id
_entity_poly.type
_entity_poly.pdbx_seq_one_letter_code
_entity_poly.pdbx_strand_id
1 'polypeptide(L)'
;MFKPLLKRLALSSLLTCSAFAIAEQSDYKLMVINDSDSSQAIMQGQYDAVLNSTAQATDLNSQYELAFNRCAASVKSKNFSHAESLCTEAIKLLNKSEVRGYKRRELTSFALSNRGIARIMSKNDTAALSDFYEAVKMSGNDLVNHNLNRAKKNLAL
;
A
#
# COMPACT_ATOMS: atom_id res chain seq x y z
N MET A 1 -24.68 -73.56 -14.45
CA MET A 1 -23.40 -72.91 -14.08
C MET A 1 -23.11 -71.78 -15.05
N PHE A 2 -23.31 -70.53 -14.65
CA PHE A 2 -22.96 -69.34 -15.45
C PHE A 2 -22.56 -68.20 -14.52
N LYS A 3 -21.28 -67.81 -14.56
CA LYS A 3 -20.74 -66.46 -14.27
C LYS A 3 -19.47 -66.36 -15.12
N PRO A 4 -19.24 -65.26 -15.84
CA PRO A 4 -18.71 -64.02 -15.24
C PRO A 4 -19.31 -62.77 -15.93
N LEU A 5 -18.97 -61.50 -15.72
CA LEU A 5 -17.72 -60.87 -15.34
C LEU A 5 -18.05 -59.42 -14.93
N LEU A 6 -17.65 -58.99 -13.73
CA LEU A 6 -17.75 -57.60 -13.28
C LEU A 6 -16.86 -56.72 -14.17
N LYS A 7 -17.45 -55.71 -14.83
CA LYS A 7 -16.68 -54.58 -15.38
C LYS A 7 -16.82 -53.40 -14.41
N ARG A 8 -15.77 -53.15 -13.64
CA ARG A 8 -15.61 -51.90 -12.89
C ARG A 8 -15.15 -50.82 -13.87
N LEU A 9 -16.04 -49.91 -14.24
CA LEU A 9 -15.68 -48.66 -14.90
C LEU A 9 -15.09 -47.71 -13.85
N ALA A 10 -13.76 -47.58 -13.84
CA ALA A 10 -13.10 -46.50 -13.14
C ALA A 10 -13.20 -45.23 -14.00
N LEU A 11 -14.17 -44.38 -13.68
CA LEU A 11 -14.33 -43.07 -14.31
C LEU A 11 -13.24 -42.15 -13.74
N SER A 12 -12.13 -42.01 -14.47
CA SER A 12 -11.02 -41.14 -14.12
C SER A 12 -11.45 -39.67 -14.20
N SER A 13 -11.68 -39.05 -13.05
CA SER A 13 -11.94 -37.62 -12.92
C SER A 13 -10.68 -36.81 -13.23
N LEU A 14 -10.66 -36.12 -14.37
CA LEU A 14 -9.67 -35.07 -14.65
C LEU A 14 -10.15 -33.77 -13.97
N LEU A 15 -9.79 -33.58 -12.69
CA LEU A 15 -9.79 -32.24 -12.10
C LEU A 15 -8.55 -31.50 -12.61
N THR A 16 -8.69 -30.82 -13.75
CA THR A 16 -7.73 -29.78 -14.15
C THR A 16 -8.01 -28.53 -13.30
N CYS A 17 -7.49 -28.50 -12.08
CA CYS A 17 -7.36 -27.26 -11.34
C CYS A 17 -6.20 -26.48 -11.95
N SER A 18 -6.50 -25.51 -12.82
CA SER A 18 -5.55 -24.44 -13.14
C SER A 18 -5.30 -23.66 -11.87
N ALA A 19 -4.25 -24.02 -11.13
CA ALA A 19 -3.77 -23.22 -10.02
C ALA A 19 -3.18 -21.93 -10.59
N PHE A 20 -3.98 -20.87 -10.67
CA PHE A 20 -3.46 -19.52 -10.85
C PHE A 20 -2.62 -19.20 -9.62
N ALA A 21 -1.29 -19.24 -9.77
CA ALA A 21 -0.38 -18.74 -8.76
C ALA A 21 -0.52 -17.21 -8.70
N ILE A 22 -1.32 -16.73 -7.75
CA ILE A 22 -1.39 -15.30 -7.44
C ILE A 22 -0.08 -14.97 -6.71
N ALA A 23 0.86 -14.33 -7.39
CA ALA A 23 2.01 -13.70 -6.73
C ALA A 23 1.55 -12.46 -5.96
N GLU A 24 0.86 -12.66 -4.83
CA GLU A 24 0.34 -11.58 -3.99
C GLU A 24 1.40 -11.15 -2.96
N GLN A 25 2.51 -10.59 -3.44
CA GLN A 25 3.26 -9.63 -2.63
C GLN A 25 3.92 -8.62 -3.54
N SER A 26 3.26 -7.48 -3.68
CA SER A 26 3.76 -6.39 -4.50
C SER A 26 5.04 -5.80 -3.88
N ASP A 27 6.12 -5.77 -4.66
CA ASP A 27 7.43 -5.20 -4.31
C ASP A 27 7.42 -3.66 -4.27
N TYR A 28 6.40 -3.05 -3.66
CA TYR A 28 6.37 -1.61 -3.40
C TYR A 28 7.05 -1.29 -2.07
N LYS A 29 7.78 -0.18 -2.05
CA LYS A 29 8.42 0.36 -0.86
C LYS A 29 7.49 1.39 -0.22
N LEU A 30 7.18 1.21 1.05
CA LEU A 30 6.28 2.08 1.79
C LEU A 30 7.09 2.97 2.73
N MET A 31 6.86 4.28 2.69
CA MET A 31 7.49 5.20 3.64
C MET A 31 6.69 5.23 4.94
N VAL A 32 7.39 5.32 6.07
CA VAL A 32 6.85 5.55 7.41
C VAL A 32 7.70 6.65 8.05
N ILE A 33 7.07 7.62 8.70
CA ILE A 33 7.79 8.63 9.47
C ILE A 33 8.17 8.02 10.80
N ASN A 34 9.43 8.22 11.19
CA ASN A 34 9.95 7.74 12.47
C ASN A 34 9.42 8.61 13.62
N ASP A 35 8.19 8.32 14.07
CA ASP A 35 7.76 8.61 15.43
C ASP A 35 8.09 7.38 16.30
N SER A 36 8.27 7.54 17.62
CA SER A 36 8.69 6.41 18.47
C SER A 36 7.66 5.29 18.53
N ASP A 37 6.37 5.61 18.36
CA ASP A 37 5.28 4.73 18.73
C ASP A 37 4.63 4.07 17.50
N SER A 38 4.18 4.86 16.52
CA SER A 38 3.52 4.35 15.32
C SER A 38 4.50 3.59 14.44
N SER A 39 5.73 4.11 14.26
CA SER A 39 6.72 3.48 13.39
C SER A 39 7.12 2.10 13.92
N GLN A 40 7.33 1.97 15.24
CA GLN A 40 7.62 0.68 15.87
C GLN A 40 6.44 -0.29 15.74
N ALA A 41 5.22 0.17 16.03
CA ALA A 41 4.02 -0.65 15.89
C ALA A 41 3.83 -1.15 14.43
N ILE A 42 4.05 -0.29 13.42
CA ILE A 42 4.00 -0.69 12.00
C ILE A 42 5.06 -1.75 11.69
N MET A 43 6.29 -1.57 12.18
CA MET A 43 7.38 -2.54 11.96
C MET A 43 7.11 -3.89 12.64
N GLN A 44 6.35 -3.91 13.74
CA GLN A 44 5.92 -5.12 14.44
C GLN A 44 4.63 -5.73 13.88
N GLY A 45 4.03 -5.13 12.85
CA GLY A 45 2.77 -5.60 12.26
C GLY A 45 1.52 -5.24 13.08
N GLN A 46 1.64 -4.39 14.09
CA GLN A 46 0.58 -3.94 14.98
C GLN A 46 -0.20 -2.77 14.36
N TYR A 47 -0.76 -2.98 13.16
CA TYR A 47 -1.43 -1.90 12.41
C TYR A 47 -2.66 -1.36 13.14
N ASP A 48 -3.45 -2.23 13.77
CA ASP A 48 -4.64 -1.84 14.52
C ASP A 48 -4.32 -0.93 15.71
N ALA A 49 -3.14 -1.10 16.34
CA ALA A 49 -2.70 -0.22 17.41
C ALA A 49 -2.48 1.22 16.90
N VAL A 50 -1.93 1.38 15.70
CA VAL A 50 -1.73 2.69 15.06
C VAL A 50 -3.05 3.30 14.60
N LEU A 51 -3.95 2.49 14.04
CA LEU A 51 -5.23 2.94 13.51
C LEU A 51 -6.22 3.32 14.62
N ASN A 52 -6.22 2.59 15.74
CA ASN A 52 -7.13 2.82 16.87
C ASN A 52 -6.53 3.72 17.96
N SER A 53 -5.28 4.14 17.83
CA SER A 53 -4.65 5.06 18.78
C SER A 53 -5.49 6.32 18.94
N THR A 54 -5.86 6.64 20.18
CA THR A 54 -6.57 7.88 20.53
C THR A 54 -5.61 9.04 20.80
N ALA A 55 -4.32 8.86 20.50
CA ALA A 55 -3.31 9.91 20.64
C ALA A 55 -3.79 11.18 19.93
N GLN A 56 -3.97 12.24 20.70
CA GLN A 56 -4.32 13.53 20.16
C GLN A 56 -3.05 14.24 19.76
N ALA A 57 -2.82 14.33 18.45
CA ALA A 57 -1.83 15.24 17.91
C ALA A 57 -2.29 16.68 18.20
N THR A 58 -1.47 17.43 18.93
CA THR A 58 -1.81 18.76 19.45
C THR A 58 -1.36 19.90 18.52
N ASP A 59 -0.50 19.60 17.55
CA ASP A 59 0.05 20.56 16.60
C ASP A 59 0.01 20.01 15.17
N LEU A 60 0.26 20.87 14.17
CA LEU A 60 0.17 20.46 12.76
C LEU A 60 1.24 19.43 12.36
N ASN A 61 2.41 19.45 13.00
CA ASN A 61 3.47 18.50 12.71
C ASN A 61 3.09 17.11 13.19
N SER A 62 2.70 16.98 14.46
CA SER A 62 2.21 15.71 14.99
C SER A 62 0.97 15.20 14.25
N GLN A 63 0.09 16.10 13.76
CA GLN A 63 -1.10 15.71 12.99
C GLN A 63 -0.74 15.09 11.63
N TYR A 64 0.16 15.73 10.86
CA TYR A 64 0.53 15.15 9.56
C TYR A 64 1.29 13.84 9.72
N GLU A 65 2.15 13.71 10.75
CA GLU A 65 2.91 12.49 11.02
C GLU A 65 1.99 11.33 11.37
N LEU A 66 1.00 11.58 12.22
CA LEU A 66 -0.02 10.60 12.57
C LEU A 66 -0.82 10.17 11.33
N ALA A 67 -1.31 11.11 10.52
CA ALA A 67 -2.05 10.79 9.29
C ALA A 67 -1.18 10.00 8.29
N PHE A 68 0.09 10.38 8.15
CA PHE A 68 1.06 9.72 7.28
C PHE A 68 1.29 8.27 7.70
N ASN A 69 1.55 8.04 8.99
CA ASN A 69 1.81 6.72 9.54
C ASN A 69 0.56 5.84 9.54
N ARG A 70 -0.62 6.38 9.84
CA ARG A 70 -1.88 5.66 9.69
C ARG A 70 -2.17 5.28 8.24
N CYS A 71 -1.79 6.12 7.25
CA CYS A 71 -1.90 5.73 5.86
C CYS A 71 -1.06 4.48 5.57
N ALA A 72 0.21 4.48 6.01
CA ALA A 72 1.09 3.34 5.84
C ALA A 72 0.54 2.07 6.53
N ALA A 73 0.07 2.20 7.77
CA ALA A 73 -0.59 1.11 8.50
C ALA A 73 -1.82 0.57 7.74
N SER A 74 -2.64 1.46 7.17
CA SER A 74 -3.84 1.10 6.39
C SER A 74 -3.49 0.38 5.08
N VAL A 75 -2.39 0.77 4.40
CA VAL A 75 -1.88 0.01 3.24
C VAL A 75 -1.48 -1.40 3.68
N LYS A 76 -0.74 -1.52 4.79
CA LYS A 76 -0.25 -2.81 5.29
C LYS A 76 -1.36 -3.72 5.81
N SER A 77 -2.45 -3.16 6.33
CA SER A 77 -3.67 -3.89 6.71
C SER A 77 -4.62 -4.17 5.53
N LYS A 78 -4.22 -3.83 4.30
CA LYS A 78 -5.02 -3.98 3.07
C LYS A 78 -6.32 -3.16 3.05
N ASN A 79 -6.46 -2.16 3.92
CA ASN A 79 -7.58 -1.23 3.91
C ASN A 79 -7.28 -0.04 2.98
N PHE A 80 -7.30 -0.29 1.68
CA PHE A 80 -6.81 0.66 0.69
C PHE A 80 -7.65 1.92 0.54
N SER A 81 -8.97 1.84 0.73
CA SER A 81 -9.86 3.02 0.71
C SER A 81 -9.56 3.97 1.88
N HIS A 82 -9.36 3.40 3.07
CA HIS A 82 -8.99 4.17 4.25
C HIS A 82 -7.56 4.73 4.11
N ALA A 83 -6.63 3.95 3.55
CA ALA A 83 -5.28 4.42 3.23
C ALA A 83 -5.28 5.62 2.27
N GLU A 84 -6.07 5.58 1.20
CA GLU A 84 -6.18 6.71 0.26
C GLU A 84 -6.65 7.99 0.96
N SER A 85 -7.62 7.86 1.86
CA SER A 85 -8.18 8.97 2.62
C SER A 85 -7.13 9.58 3.57
N LEU A 86 -6.43 8.74 4.34
CA LEU A 86 -5.39 9.17 5.27
C LEU A 86 -4.16 9.76 4.58
N CYS A 87 -3.72 9.19 3.45
CA CYS A 87 -2.62 9.78 2.69
C CYS A 87 -3.00 11.14 2.12
N THR A 88 -4.26 11.31 1.69
CA THR A 88 -4.77 12.61 1.23
C THR A 88 -4.82 13.63 2.38
N GLU A 89 -5.22 13.19 3.57
CA GLU A 89 -5.16 14.00 4.78
C GLU A 89 -3.72 14.41 5.14
N ALA A 90 -2.76 13.47 5.10
CA ALA A 90 -1.35 13.75 5.35
C ALA A 90 -0.80 14.82 4.38
N ILE A 91 -1.10 14.72 3.07
CA ILE A 91 -0.71 15.73 2.07
C ILE A 91 -1.33 17.09 2.40
N LYS A 92 -2.62 17.13 2.76
CA LYS A 92 -3.32 18.36 3.14
C LYS A 92 -2.71 19.02 4.37
N LEU A 93 -2.35 18.23 5.39
CA LEU A 93 -1.73 18.73 6.62
C LEU A 93 -0.29 19.18 6.38
N LEU A 94 0.50 18.43 5.62
CA LEU A 94 1.85 18.81 5.21
C LEU A 94 1.87 20.19 4.52
N ASN A 95 0.91 20.45 3.63
CA ASN A 95 0.80 21.75 2.95
C ASN A 95 0.57 22.93 3.91
N LYS A 96 -0.05 22.67 5.07
CA LYS A 96 -0.32 23.66 6.12
C LYS A 96 0.73 23.70 7.22
N SER A 97 1.56 22.67 7.35
CA SER A 97 2.58 22.54 8.39
C SER A 97 3.67 23.62 8.28
N GLU A 98 4.45 23.78 9.35
CA GLU A 98 5.61 24.67 9.40
C GLU A 98 6.90 23.99 8.89
N VAL A 99 6.81 22.77 8.38
CA VAL A 99 7.96 22.02 7.84
C VAL A 99 8.64 22.82 6.74
N ARG A 100 9.98 22.91 6.81
CA ARG A 100 10.82 23.61 5.82
C ARG A 100 10.47 23.15 4.39
N GLY A 101 10.41 24.08 3.44
CA GLY A 101 9.87 23.82 2.10
C GLY A 101 10.46 22.62 1.37
N TYR A 102 11.79 22.43 1.39
CA TYR A 102 12.43 21.26 0.75
C TYR A 102 12.00 19.95 1.42
N LYS A 103 11.92 19.93 2.77
CA LYS A 103 11.52 18.74 3.52
C LYS A 103 10.04 18.44 3.34
N ARG A 104 9.20 19.48 3.30
CA ARG A 104 7.77 19.35 3.00
C ARG A 104 7.56 18.77 1.61
N ARG A 105 8.28 19.25 0.60
CA ARG A 105 8.23 18.72 -0.78
C ARG A 105 8.60 17.24 -0.82
N GLU A 106 9.65 16.84 -0.12
CA GLU A 106 10.07 15.44 -0.01
C GLU A 106 9.02 14.58 0.71
N LEU A 107 8.48 15.03 1.85
CA LEU A 107 7.43 14.31 2.58
C LEU A 107 6.15 14.18 1.75
N THR A 108 5.75 15.22 1.02
CA THR A 108 4.61 15.16 0.09
C THR A 108 4.86 14.15 -1.03
N SER A 109 6.09 14.08 -1.57
CA SER A 109 6.46 13.05 -2.56
C SER A 109 6.26 11.63 -1.99
N PHE A 110 6.70 11.37 -0.75
CA PHE A 110 6.48 10.08 -0.12
C PHE A 110 5.00 9.79 0.16
N ALA A 111 4.22 10.78 0.62
CA ALA A 111 2.79 10.61 0.86
C ALA A 111 2.02 10.32 -0.44
N LEU A 112 2.37 10.98 -1.55
CA LEU A 112 1.86 10.67 -2.88
C LEU A 112 2.21 9.24 -3.29
N SER A 113 3.47 8.82 -3.11
CA SER A 113 3.85 7.45 -3.42
C SER A 113 3.09 6.42 -2.57
N ASN A 114 2.87 6.68 -1.28
CA ASN A 114 2.05 5.80 -0.42
C ASN A 114 0.59 5.77 -0.89
N ARG A 115 0.01 6.91 -1.29
CA ARG A 115 -1.34 6.97 -1.87
C ARG A 115 -1.43 6.22 -3.20
N GLY A 116 -0.40 6.33 -4.04
CA GLY A 116 -0.29 5.57 -5.29
C GLY A 116 -0.31 4.06 -5.04
N ILE A 117 0.37 3.58 -4.00
CA ILE A 117 0.31 2.17 -3.58
C ILE A 117 -1.12 1.79 -3.18
N ALA A 118 -1.78 2.60 -2.34
CA ALA A 118 -3.17 2.33 -1.96
C ALA A 118 -4.09 2.23 -3.20
N ARG A 119 -3.97 3.17 -4.13
CA ARG A 119 -4.78 3.24 -5.34
C ARG A 119 -4.53 2.09 -6.31
N ILE A 120 -3.29 1.69 -6.54
CA ILE A 120 -3.02 0.56 -7.44
C ILE A 120 -3.49 -0.77 -6.83
N MET A 121 -3.42 -0.91 -5.50
CA MET A 121 -3.97 -2.08 -4.81
C MET A 121 -5.50 -2.12 -4.84
N SER A 122 -6.16 -0.95 -4.91
CA SER A 122 -7.60 -0.85 -5.12
C SER A 122 -8.02 -0.85 -6.60
N LYS A 123 -7.10 -1.19 -7.53
CA LYS A 123 -7.33 -1.23 -9.00
C LYS A 123 -7.70 0.12 -9.61
N ASN A 124 -7.28 1.21 -8.98
CA ASN A 124 -7.41 2.57 -9.49
C ASN A 124 -6.09 3.01 -10.17
N ASP A 125 -5.74 2.30 -11.24
CA ASP A 125 -4.42 2.36 -11.88
C ASP A 125 -4.06 3.75 -12.42
N THR A 126 -5.02 4.43 -13.03
CA THR A 126 -4.81 5.79 -13.58
C THR A 126 -4.49 6.80 -12.48
N ALA A 127 -5.23 6.79 -11.38
CA ALA A 127 -4.98 7.68 -10.27
C ALA A 127 -3.66 7.31 -9.55
N ALA A 128 -3.33 6.03 -9.47
CA ALA A 128 -2.07 5.56 -8.91
C ALA A 128 -0.86 6.04 -9.72
N LEU A 129 -0.89 5.87 -11.05
CA LEU A 129 0.18 6.36 -11.94
C LEU A 129 0.34 7.87 -11.82
N SER A 130 -0.76 8.62 -11.77
CA SER A 130 -0.73 10.06 -11.56
C SER A 130 0.02 10.43 -10.27
N ASP A 131 -0.30 9.76 -9.16
CA ASP A 131 0.39 9.97 -7.88
C ASP A 131 1.88 9.60 -7.95
N PHE A 132 2.24 8.48 -8.57
CA PHE A 132 3.63 8.07 -8.68
C PHE A 132 4.46 9.01 -9.56
N TYR A 133 3.92 9.48 -10.69
CA TYR A 133 4.59 10.47 -11.52
C TYR A 133 4.76 11.81 -10.79
N GLU A 134 3.73 12.27 -10.08
CA GLU A 134 3.83 13.50 -9.29
C GLU A 134 4.83 13.34 -8.14
N ALA A 135 4.86 12.18 -7.47
CA ALA A 135 5.85 11.88 -6.44
C ALA A 135 7.28 12.00 -6.98
N VAL A 136 7.58 11.40 -8.12
CA VAL A 136 8.91 11.48 -8.77
C VAL A 136 9.24 12.92 -9.17
N LYS A 137 8.27 13.65 -9.73
CA LYS A 137 8.44 15.07 -10.07
C LYS A 137 8.74 15.93 -8.83
N MET A 138 8.14 15.62 -7.69
CA MET A 138 8.36 16.31 -6.41
C MET A 138 9.66 15.89 -5.71
N SER A 139 10.13 14.67 -5.84
CA SER A 139 11.43 14.25 -5.31
C SER A 139 11.82 12.99 -6.05
N GLY A 140 12.78 13.07 -6.97
CA GLY A 140 13.23 11.92 -7.75
C GLY A 140 14.13 10.97 -6.95
N ASN A 141 13.79 10.67 -5.69
CA ASN A 141 14.56 9.77 -4.85
C ASN A 141 14.33 8.30 -5.24
N ASP A 142 15.23 7.43 -4.79
CA ASP A 142 15.25 6.01 -5.16
C ASP A 142 13.95 5.27 -4.78
N LEU A 143 13.31 5.63 -3.66
CA LEU A 143 12.09 4.97 -3.21
C LEU A 143 10.93 5.25 -4.17
N VAL A 144 10.67 6.51 -4.49
CA VAL A 144 9.52 6.84 -5.34
C VAL A 144 9.76 6.49 -6.80
N ASN A 145 11.02 6.55 -7.27
CA ASN A 145 11.41 6.01 -8.58
C ASN A 145 11.19 4.50 -8.67
N HIS A 146 11.59 3.76 -7.63
CA HIS A 146 11.34 2.31 -7.54
C HIS A 146 9.85 2.01 -7.66
N ASN A 147 9.01 2.73 -6.92
CA ASN A 147 7.57 2.52 -6.91
C ASN A 147 6.91 2.85 -8.27
N LEU A 148 7.28 3.96 -8.91
CA LEU A 148 6.79 4.26 -10.26
C LEU A 148 7.17 3.16 -11.25
N ASN A 149 8.42 2.71 -11.23
CA ASN A 149 8.90 1.64 -12.11
C ASN A 149 8.17 0.32 -11.84
N ARG A 150 7.88 0.00 -10.57
CA ARG A 150 7.09 -1.17 -10.19
C ARG A 150 5.65 -1.07 -10.69
N ALA A 151 5.03 0.11 -10.60
CA ALA A 151 3.69 0.36 -11.13
C ALA A 151 3.64 0.18 -12.65
N LYS A 152 4.60 0.75 -13.37
CA LYS A 152 4.72 0.55 -14.82
C LYS A 152 4.85 -0.93 -15.19
N LYS A 153 5.73 -1.68 -14.50
CA LYS A 153 5.85 -3.13 -14.69
C LYS A 153 4.57 -3.90 -14.38
N ASN A 154 3.84 -3.51 -13.33
CA ASN A 154 2.55 -4.14 -12.98
C ASN A 154 1.49 -3.93 -14.07
N LEU A 155 1.54 -2.77 -14.74
CA LEU A 155 0.57 -2.35 -15.75
C LEU A 155 1.06 -2.61 -17.18
N ALA A 156 2.22 -3.24 -17.36
CA ALA A 156 2.86 -3.49 -18.64
C ALA A 156 3.10 -2.22 -19.49
N LEU A 157 3.59 -1.14 -18.85
CA LEU A 157 3.94 0.17 -19.43
C LEU A 157 5.45 0.47 -19.44
#